data_AF-A0A7V3G0L7-F1
#
_entry.id   AF-A0A7V3G0L7-F1
#
_cell.length_a   1.000
_cell.length_b   1.000
_cell.length_c   1.000
_cell.angle_alpha   90.00
_cell.angle_beta   90.00
_cell.angle_gamma   90.00
#
_symmetry.space_group_name_H-M   'P 1'
#
loop_
_entity.id
_entity.type
_entity.pdbx_description
1 polymer ?
#
loop_
_entity_poly.entity_id
_entity_poly.type
_entity_poly.pdbx_seq_one_letter_code
_entity_poly.pdbx_strand_id
1 'polypeptide(L)'
;MAQAVKDDRTGHIKENAAATAASMQARLDLWVRDAMQGRTTPNGQPTAALPYPANPLVSRQTSTLPGYPVLVDPVGWSTFNGNANWQLWVGGQPGTIPRRTLRGRYTTVAGNVVMINGFPATDVRRIREFFTFMDDMSFAKGNPGLQPPVDREPLYSVAYTTRLPRANTTNVVELDVVVFRGRQIRLGGGGTPRGERYFPASFGPAANQLSITWPAGTPVPEVKPGQWIMDATLGTRPRGYWYRVVNASVVGSNSMELEIQGAFKGFSGVTTGTVLVMDDVIEVFERGTN
;
A
#
# COMPACT_ATOMS: atom_id res chain seq x y z
N MET A 1 -10.83 25.15 -12.39
CA MET A 1 -9.81 24.76 -13.39
C MET A 1 -8.67 23.94 -12.77
N ALA A 2 -8.03 24.38 -11.67
CA ALA A 2 -6.91 23.64 -11.06
C ALA A 2 -7.27 22.22 -10.54
N GLN A 3 -8.52 21.97 -10.14
CA GLN A 3 -8.95 20.63 -9.71
C GLN A 3 -9.15 19.68 -10.90
N ALA A 4 -9.82 20.13 -11.96
CA ALA A 4 -10.03 19.34 -13.18
C ALA A 4 -8.70 18.84 -13.79
N VAL A 5 -7.67 19.70 -13.83
CA VAL A 5 -6.34 19.30 -14.33
C VAL A 5 -5.68 18.23 -13.45
N LYS A 6 -5.90 18.29 -12.12
CA LYS A 6 -5.41 17.23 -11.22
C LYS A 6 -6.14 15.93 -11.49
N ASP A 7 -7.46 15.98 -11.64
CA ASP A 7 -8.30 14.82 -11.89
C ASP A 7 -7.90 14.14 -13.22
N ASP A 8 -7.69 14.90 -14.29
CA ASP A 8 -7.23 14.39 -15.60
C ASP A 8 -5.86 13.70 -15.50
N ARG A 9 -4.90 14.32 -14.80
CA ARG A 9 -3.56 13.74 -14.60
C ARG A 9 -3.63 12.42 -13.82
N THR A 10 -4.44 12.36 -12.75
CA THR A 10 -4.63 11.11 -12.00
C THR A 10 -5.30 10.04 -12.86
N GLY A 11 -6.19 10.45 -13.77
CA GLY A 11 -6.81 9.59 -14.77
C GLY A 11 -5.81 8.94 -15.72
N HIS A 12 -4.78 9.64 -16.17
CA HIS A 12 -3.73 9.05 -17.00
C HIS A 12 -2.77 8.16 -16.20
N ILE A 13 -2.39 8.62 -15.00
CA ILE A 13 -1.51 7.87 -14.10
C ILE A 13 -2.11 6.49 -13.79
N LYS A 14 -3.43 6.39 -13.57
CA LYS A 14 -4.07 5.10 -13.24
C LYS A 14 -3.92 4.07 -14.36
N GLU A 15 -4.07 4.49 -15.62
CA GLU A 15 -4.01 3.58 -16.77
C GLU A 15 -2.57 3.15 -17.02
N ASN A 16 -1.63 4.09 -16.94
CA ASN A 16 -0.21 3.77 -17.06
C ASN A 16 0.27 2.87 -15.93
N ALA A 17 -0.12 3.14 -14.68
CA ALA A 17 0.23 2.32 -13.52
C ALA A 17 -0.37 0.90 -13.63
N ALA A 18 -1.61 0.77 -14.10
CA ALA A 18 -2.21 -0.54 -14.33
C ALA A 18 -1.51 -1.33 -15.45
N ALA A 19 -1.17 -0.67 -16.56
CA ALA A 19 -0.41 -1.27 -17.65
C ALA A 19 0.99 -1.71 -17.18
N THR A 20 1.66 -0.86 -16.40
CA THR A 20 2.95 -1.16 -15.76
C THR A 20 2.82 -2.38 -14.84
N ALA A 21 1.83 -2.42 -13.95
CA ALA A 21 1.57 -3.58 -13.10
C ALA A 21 1.33 -4.88 -13.89
N ALA A 22 0.63 -4.81 -15.02
CA ALA A 22 0.43 -5.96 -15.91
C ALA A 22 1.73 -6.40 -16.59
N SER A 23 2.54 -5.47 -17.10
CA SER A 23 3.83 -5.75 -17.73
C SER A 23 4.84 -6.40 -16.77
N MET A 24 4.83 -5.96 -15.51
CA MET A 24 5.66 -6.54 -14.45
C MET A 24 5.04 -7.80 -13.84
N GLN A 25 3.85 -8.21 -14.29
CA GLN A 25 3.09 -9.33 -13.76
C GLN A 25 2.89 -9.25 -12.23
N ALA A 26 2.62 -8.07 -11.69
CA ALA A 26 2.51 -7.83 -10.25
C ALA A 26 1.52 -8.78 -9.54
N ARG A 27 0.45 -9.18 -10.23
CA ARG A 27 -0.54 -10.16 -9.75
C ARG A 27 0.00 -11.60 -9.67
N LEU A 28 0.91 -11.97 -10.57
CA LEU A 28 1.48 -13.33 -10.65
C LEU A 28 2.84 -13.45 -9.95
N ASP A 29 3.35 -12.34 -9.43
CA ASP A 29 4.60 -12.28 -8.70
C ASP A 29 4.61 -13.28 -7.54
N LEU A 30 5.67 -14.09 -7.47
CA LEU A 30 5.76 -15.18 -6.49
C LEU A 30 5.89 -14.66 -5.05
N TRP A 31 6.61 -13.56 -4.80
CA TRP A 31 6.75 -13.00 -3.45
C TRP A 31 5.45 -12.37 -2.98
N VAL A 32 4.74 -11.72 -3.89
CA VAL A 32 3.41 -11.16 -3.61
C VAL A 32 2.42 -12.29 -3.33
N ARG A 33 2.35 -13.31 -4.19
CA ARG A 33 1.46 -14.47 -4.01
C ARG A 33 1.76 -15.27 -2.76
N ASP A 34 3.03 -15.57 -2.50
CA ASP A 34 3.42 -16.28 -1.29
C ASP A 34 3.08 -15.48 -0.03
N ALA A 35 3.23 -14.15 -0.05
CA ALA A 35 2.78 -13.30 1.04
C ALA A 35 1.24 -13.31 1.20
N MET A 36 0.48 -13.21 0.11
CA MET A 36 -0.98 -13.30 0.14
C MET A 36 -1.47 -14.65 0.71
N GLN A 37 -0.71 -15.73 0.49
CA GLN A 37 -1.00 -17.06 1.02
C GLN A 37 -0.38 -17.34 2.41
N GLY A 38 0.38 -16.40 2.97
CA GLY A 38 1.13 -16.60 4.21
C GLY A 38 2.14 -17.76 4.11
N ARG A 39 2.80 -17.93 2.96
CA ARG A 39 3.84 -18.96 2.75
C ARG A 39 5.23 -18.48 3.17
N THR A 40 5.49 -17.20 3.04
CA THR A 40 6.77 -16.58 3.38
C THR A 40 6.60 -15.58 4.51
N THR A 41 7.62 -15.49 5.37
CA THR A 41 7.80 -14.27 6.17
C THR A 41 7.82 -13.04 5.28
N PRO A 42 7.65 -11.86 5.89
CA PRO A 42 7.97 -10.62 5.21
C PRO A 42 9.35 -10.54 4.56
N ASN A 43 10.35 -11.24 5.10
CA ASN A 43 11.71 -11.27 4.55
C ASN A 43 11.88 -12.24 3.37
N GLY A 44 10.79 -12.82 2.83
CA GLY A 44 10.87 -13.80 1.75
C GLY A 44 11.43 -15.16 2.17
N GLN A 45 11.67 -15.37 3.47
CA GLN A 45 12.10 -16.67 3.99
C GLN A 45 10.89 -17.60 4.10
N PRO A 46 10.98 -18.84 3.58
CA PRO A 46 9.94 -19.86 3.80
C PRO A 46 9.84 -20.17 5.29
N THR A 47 8.63 -20.10 5.85
CA THR A 47 8.42 -20.25 7.30
C THR A 47 7.82 -21.59 7.70
N ALA A 48 8.46 -22.24 8.68
CA ALA A 48 7.86 -23.31 9.49
C ALA A 48 6.90 -22.78 10.59
N ALA A 49 6.97 -21.49 10.96
CA ALA A 49 6.04 -20.82 11.87
C ALA A 49 5.85 -19.35 11.43
N LEU A 50 4.60 -18.89 11.31
CA LEU A 50 4.27 -17.57 10.75
C LEU A 50 4.32 -16.45 11.80
N PRO A 51 4.93 -15.29 11.51
CA PRO A 51 4.73 -14.05 12.27
C PRO A 51 3.49 -13.25 11.83
N TYR A 52 2.65 -13.81 10.95
CA TYR A 52 1.30 -13.26 10.72
C TYR A 52 0.40 -13.65 11.89
N PRO A 53 -0.58 -12.80 12.29
CA PRO A 53 -1.56 -13.20 13.29
C PRO A 53 -2.13 -14.57 12.88
N ALA A 54 -2.08 -15.52 13.80
CA ALA A 54 -2.31 -16.94 13.55
C ALA A 54 -3.58 -17.11 12.72
N ASN A 55 -3.42 -17.39 11.43
CA ASN A 55 -4.57 -17.68 10.60
C ASN A 55 -5.03 -19.09 10.98
N PRO A 56 -6.31 -19.30 11.32
CA PRO A 56 -6.89 -20.63 11.35
C PRO A 56 -7.14 -21.12 9.91
N LEU A 57 -6.17 -21.00 9.00
CA LEU A 57 -6.18 -21.70 7.71
C LEU A 57 -5.94 -23.18 7.99
N VAL A 58 -6.95 -23.82 8.57
CA VAL A 58 -7.11 -25.27 8.58
C VAL A 58 -7.14 -25.67 7.10
N SER A 59 -6.01 -26.20 6.63
CA SER A 59 -5.75 -26.55 5.23
C SER A 59 -5.74 -25.36 4.24
N ARG A 60 -4.54 -24.79 4.02
CA ARG A 60 -4.22 -23.78 2.98
C ARG A 60 -4.65 -24.16 1.55
N GLN A 61 -4.96 -25.43 1.29
CA GLN A 61 -5.40 -25.93 -0.01
C GLN A 61 -6.92 -25.89 -0.20
N THR A 62 -7.71 -25.84 0.89
CA THR A 62 -9.18 -25.92 0.83
C THR A 62 -9.89 -24.65 1.28
N SER A 63 -9.17 -23.70 1.87
CA SER A 63 -9.77 -22.47 2.37
C SER A 63 -10.40 -21.63 1.24
N THR A 64 -11.70 -21.40 1.38
CA THR A 64 -12.49 -20.47 0.57
C THR A 64 -12.43 -19.04 1.08
N LEU A 65 -11.71 -18.80 2.18
CA LEU A 65 -11.54 -17.46 2.76
C LEU A 65 -10.59 -16.60 1.92
N PRO A 66 -10.70 -15.27 2.00
CA PRO A 66 -9.76 -14.36 1.37
C PRO A 66 -8.32 -14.59 1.84
N GLY A 67 -7.35 -14.37 0.94
CA GLY A 67 -5.94 -14.30 1.30
C GLY A 67 -5.60 -12.97 1.99
N TYR A 68 -4.37 -12.86 2.50
CA TYR A 68 -3.86 -11.60 3.01
C TYR A 68 -3.76 -10.57 1.88
N PRO A 69 -4.12 -9.30 2.12
CA PRO A 69 -3.69 -8.25 1.21
C PRO A 69 -2.18 -8.06 1.30
N VAL A 70 -1.58 -7.57 0.23
CA VAL A 70 -0.17 -7.21 0.16
C VAL A 70 -0.07 -5.85 -0.50
N LEU A 71 0.66 -4.92 0.12
CA LEU A 71 0.99 -3.64 -0.49
C LEU A 71 2.33 -3.77 -1.22
N VAL A 72 2.31 -3.79 -2.55
CA VAL A 72 3.48 -3.71 -3.41
C VAL A 72 3.92 -2.26 -3.52
N ASP A 73 4.94 -1.89 -2.76
CA ASP A 73 5.38 -0.51 -2.56
C ASP A 73 6.91 -0.42 -2.42
N PRO A 74 7.65 -0.47 -3.54
CA PRO A 74 9.10 -0.32 -3.53
C PRO A 74 9.59 1.04 -3.03
N VAL A 75 8.83 2.11 -3.27
CA VAL A 75 9.16 3.45 -2.76
C VAL A 75 9.17 3.45 -1.23
N GLY A 76 8.09 2.99 -0.60
CA GLY A 76 8.02 2.87 0.86
C GLY A 76 9.06 1.91 1.42
N TRP A 77 9.23 0.73 0.80
CA TRP A 77 10.23 -0.24 1.25
C TRP A 77 11.63 0.37 1.28
N SER A 78 12.00 1.08 0.22
CA SER A 78 13.31 1.71 0.10
C SER A 78 13.46 2.87 1.10
N THR A 79 12.41 3.67 1.30
CA THR A 79 12.40 4.81 2.23
C THR A 79 12.69 4.37 3.66
N PHE A 80 12.24 3.18 4.06
CA PHE A 80 12.42 2.65 5.42
C PHE A 80 13.66 1.77 5.58
N ASN A 81 14.61 1.83 4.64
CA ASN A 81 15.87 1.10 4.71
C ASN A 81 16.68 1.50 5.95
N GLY A 82 16.66 0.64 6.96
CA GLY A 82 17.19 0.92 8.30
C GLY A 82 16.28 0.43 9.43
N ASN A 83 15.01 0.15 9.15
CA ASN A 83 14.12 -0.48 10.11
C ASN A 83 13.26 -1.57 9.43
N ALA A 84 13.60 -2.83 9.72
CA ALA A 84 12.95 -3.98 9.13
C ALA A 84 11.43 -3.95 9.30
N ASN A 85 10.89 -3.55 10.46
CA ASN A 85 9.45 -3.56 10.66
C ASN A 85 8.73 -2.58 9.71
N TRP A 86 9.26 -1.37 9.54
CA TRP A 86 8.69 -0.38 8.61
C TRP A 86 8.87 -0.77 7.13
N GLN A 87 9.93 -1.51 6.79
CA GLN A 87 10.09 -2.05 5.44
C GLN A 87 9.07 -3.15 5.14
N LEU A 88 8.80 -3.99 6.13
CA LEU A 88 8.08 -5.25 5.95
C LEU A 88 6.57 -5.15 6.15
N TRP A 89 6.14 -4.15 6.92
CA TRP A 89 4.77 -3.95 7.36
C TRP A 89 4.35 -2.50 7.11
N VAL A 90 3.17 -2.30 6.54
CA VAL A 90 2.64 -0.96 6.28
C VAL A 90 2.30 -0.29 7.62
N GLY A 91 2.76 0.94 7.85
CA GLY A 91 2.67 1.55 9.18
C GLY A 91 3.56 0.86 10.24
N GLY A 92 4.50 0.00 9.82
CA GLY A 92 5.60 -0.60 10.59
C GLY A 92 5.27 -1.31 11.88
N GLN A 93 4.01 -1.66 12.06
CA GLN A 93 3.56 -2.51 13.13
C GLN A 93 3.48 -3.95 12.61
N PRO A 94 4.25 -4.90 13.17
CA PRO A 94 4.10 -6.31 12.82
C PRO A 94 2.65 -6.79 12.98
N GLY A 95 2.18 -7.57 12.01
CA GLY A 95 0.79 -8.05 11.99
C GLY A 95 -0.21 -7.09 11.32
N THR A 96 0.25 -5.97 10.76
CA THR A 96 -0.50 -5.17 9.78
C THR A 96 -0.26 -5.70 8.36
N ILE A 97 -0.69 -4.97 7.33
CA ILE A 97 -0.56 -5.42 5.95
C ILE A 97 0.92 -5.61 5.57
N PRO A 98 1.31 -6.77 5.01
CA PRO A 98 2.65 -6.96 4.50
C PRO A 98 2.95 -6.01 3.34
N ARG A 99 4.09 -5.31 3.44
CA ARG A 99 4.66 -4.53 2.34
C ARG A 99 5.65 -5.39 1.56
N ARG A 100 5.61 -5.37 0.22
CA ARG A 100 6.56 -6.10 -0.63
C ARG A 100 7.09 -5.23 -1.75
N THR A 101 8.21 -5.66 -2.30
CA THR A 101 8.66 -5.25 -3.64
C THR A 101 8.30 -6.35 -4.64
N LEU A 102 8.30 -6.01 -5.93
CA LEU A 102 8.20 -7.04 -6.96
C LEU A 102 9.48 -7.85 -6.99
N ARG A 103 9.31 -9.16 -7.16
CA ARG A 103 10.39 -10.12 -7.34
C ARG A 103 11.11 -9.75 -8.63
N GLY A 104 12.43 -9.88 -8.59
CA GLY A 104 13.15 -10.02 -9.84
C GLY A 104 13.01 -11.38 -10.49
N ARG A 105 13.31 -11.50 -11.77
CA ARG A 105 13.61 -12.86 -12.28
C ARG A 105 14.84 -13.38 -11.56
N TYR A 106 14.71 -14.59 -11.03
CA TYR A 106 15.85 -15.36 -10.54
C TYR A 106 16.30 -16.25 -11.68
N THR A 107 17.60 -16.41 -11.82
CA THR A 107 18.13 -17.56 -12.52
C THR A 107 18.99 -18.34 -11.54
N THR A 108 19.07 -19.64 -11.72
CA THR A 108 20.11 -20.43 -11.07
C THR A 108 21.36 -20.39 -11.94
N VAL A 109 22.43 -19.73 -11.46
CA VAL A 109 23.76 -19.85 -12.08
C VAL A 109 24.53 -20.85 -11.24
N ALA A 110 24.87 -22.01 -11.83
CA ALA A 110 25.62 -23.08 -11.16
C ALA A 110 25.00 -23.58 -9.84
N GLY A 111 23.68 -23.77 -9.80
CA GLY A 111 22.96 -24.27 -8.61
C GLY A 111 22.75 -23.23 -7.49
N ASN A 112 23.40 -22.07 -7.58
CA ASN A 112 23.13 -20.94 -6.70
C ASN A 112 21.99 -20.09 -7.26
N VAL A 113 21.02 -19.79 -6.40
CA VAL A 113 19.90 -18.90 -6.69
C VAL A 113 20.45 -17.47 -6.78
N VAL A 114 20.63 -16.95 -7.99
CA VAL A 114 21.14 -15.60 -8.25
C VAL A 114 20.00 -14.68 -8.70
N MET A 115 19.87 -13.53 -8.05
CA MET A 115 18.93 -12.47 -8.43
C MET A 115 19.44 -11.78 -9.70
N ILE A 116 18.93 -12.17 -10.87
CA ILE A 116 19.40 -11.61 -12.15
C ILE A 116 18.63 -10.35 -12.54
N ASN A 117 17.39 -10.18 -12.09
CA ASN A 117 16.56 -9.06 -12.49
C ASN A 117 15.60 -8.61 -11.41
N GLY A 118 16.08 -8.54 -10.15
CA GLY A 118 15.40 -7.87 -9.02
C GLY A 118 14.85 -6.52 -9.42
N PHE A 119 13.78 -6.05 -8.79
CA PHE A 119 13.90 -4.69 -8.27
C PHE A 119 14.70 -4.84 -6.98
N PRO A 120 16.05 -4.71 -6.96
CA PRO A 120 16.67 -4.42 -5.68
C PRO A 120 15.91 -3.23 -5.13
N ALA A 121 15.41 -3.30 -3.90
CA ALA A 121 14.78 -2.13 -3.31
C ALA A 121 15.74 -0.92 -3.21
N THR A 122 17.03 -1.16 -3.48
CA THR A 122 18.09 -0.16 -3.61
C THR A 122 18.28 0.39 -5.03
N ASP A 123 17.68 -0.21 -6.07
CA ASP A 123 17.74 0.29 -7.45
C ASP A 123 16.72 1.42 -7.65
N VAL A 124 17.13 2.60 -7.20
CA VAL A 124 16.34 3.83 -7.30
C VAL A 124 15.96 4.14 -8.74
N ARG A 125 16.75 3.73 -9.74
CA ARG A 125 16.44 3.98 -11.15
C ARG A 125 15.21 3.19 -11.57
N ARG A 126 15.18 1.88 -11.28
CA ARG A 126 14.00 1.04 -11.57
C ARG A 126 12.77 1.46 -10.77
N ILE A 127 12.93 1.83 -9.50
CA ILE A 127 11.80 2.35 -8.71
C ILE A 127 11.22 3.61 -9.37
N ARG A 128 12.06 4.54 -9.82
CA ARG A 128 11.61 5.74 -10.52
C ARG A 128 10.92 5.41 -11.85
N GLU A 129 11.46 4.47 -12.60
CA GLU A 129 10.91 4.08 -13.91
C GLU A 129 9.49 3.49 -13.81
N PHE A 130 9.23 2.62 -12.83
CA PHE A 130 7.98 1.87 -12.78
C PHE A 130 6.99 2.32 -11.70
N PHE A 131 7.44 3.10 -10.72
CA PHE A 131 6.62 3.53 -9.57
C PHE A 131 6.57 5.05 -9.38
N THR A 132 7.17 5.84 -10.29
CA THR A 132 7.04 7.30 -10.27
C THR A 132 6.67 7.84 -11.65
N PHE A 133 5.88 8.92 -11.68
CA PHE A 133 5.50 9.60 -12.91
C PHE A 133 6.13 10.99 -12.91
N MET A 134 6.99 11.23 -13.90
CA MET A 134 7.86 12.41 -14.00
C MET A 134 7.28 13.49 -14.93
N ASP A 135 5.96 13.56 -15.06
CA ASP A 135 5.31 14.42 -16.06
C ASP A 135 5.32 15.91 -15.70
N ASP A 136 5.79 16.30 -14.50
CA ASP A 136 5.98 17.71 -14.15
C ASP A 136 7.41 18.14 -14.46
N MET A 137 7.55 19.02 -15.45
CA MET A 137 8.80 19.71 -15.75
C MET A 137 8.77 21.05 -15.04
N SER A 138 9.61 21.19 -14.01
CA SER A 138 9.84 22.49 -13.40
C SER A 138 10.91 23.23 -14.19
N PHE A 139 10.62 24.46 -14.57
CA PHE A 139 11.63 25.36 -15.13
C PHE A 139 12.10 26.27 -14.00
N ALA A 140 13.40 26.25 -13.74
CA ALA A 140 13.98 27.19 -12.79
C ALA A 140 13.59 28.62 -13.20
N LYS A 141 13.06 29.40 -12.25
CA LYS A 141 12.80 30.84 -12.44
C LYS A 141 14.17 31.54 -12.50
N GLY A 142 14.80 31.58 -13.68
CA GLY A 142 16.18 32.04 -13.83
C GLY A 142 16.53 32.54 -15.23
N ASN A 143 17.44 33.52 -15.23
CA ASN A 143 17.95 34.38 -16.31
C ASN A 143 17.79 33.84 -17.76
N PRO A 144 17.13 34.57 -18.69
CA PRO A 144 16.86 34.13 -20.07
C PRO A 144 18.10 33.88 -20.96
N GLY A 145 19.32 33.92 -20.41
CA GLY A 145 20.57 33.69 -21.14
C GLY A 145 21.26 32.34 -20.84
N LEU A 146 20.80 31.57 -19.84
CA LEU A 146 21.32 30.24 -19.55
C LEU A 146 20.17 29.25 -19.71
N GLN A 147 20.32 28.22 -20.53
CA GLN A 147 19.34 27.13 -20.59
C GLN A 147 19.21 26.56 -19.17
N PRO A 148 18.09 26.80 -18.45
CA PRO A 148 17.95 26.28 -17.11
C PRO A 148 17.92 24.74 -17.23
N PRO A 149 18.64 24.01 -16.35
CA PRO A 149 18.48 22.57 -16.29
C PRO A 149 16.98 22.26 -16.09
N VAL A 150 16.45 21.38 -16.93
CA VAL A 150 15.07 20.90 -16.82
C VAL A 150 15.07 19.84 -15.73
N ASP A 151 14.68 20.25 -14.52
CA ASP A 151 14.52 19.32 -13.41
C ASP A 151 13.12 18.70 -13.46
N ARG A 152 13.11 17.39 -13.66
CA ARG A 152 11.91 16.55 -13.56
C ARG A 152 11.80 16.00 -12.16
N GLU A 153 10.88 16.55 -11.39
CA GLU A 153 10.60 16.05 -10.05
C GLU A 153 9.51 14.98 -10.12
N PRO A 154 9.70 13.82 -9.48
CA PRO A 154 8.67 12.80 -9.40
C PRO A 154 7.54 13.28 -8.47
N LEU A 155 6.58 14.02 -9.03
CA LEU A 155 5.46 14.58 -8.28
C LEU A 155 4.48 13.49 -7.84
N TYR A 156 4.33 12.44 -8.64
CA TYR A 156 3.43 11.32 -8.36
C TYR A 156 4.22 10.02 -8.22
N SER A 157 3.78 9.19 -7.27
CA SER A 157 4.25 7.82 -7.13
C SER A 157 3.09 6.87 -6.97
N VAL A 158 3.27 5.60 -7.30
CA VAL A 158 2.23 4.59 -7.18
C VAL A 158 2.65 3.44 -6.29
N ALA A 159 1.65 2.78 -5.70
CA ALA A 159 1.77 1.47 -5.09
C ALA A 159 0.60 0.61 -5.55
N TYR A 160 0.71 -0.69 -5.36
CA TYR A 160 -0.37 -1.62 -5.70
C TYR A 160 -0.80 -2.40 -4.46
N THR A 161 -2.09 -2.44 -4.17
CA THR A 161 -2.62 -3.40 -3.20
C THR A 161 -3.11 -4.61 -3.97
N THR A 162 -2.60 -5.79 -3.65
CA THR A 162 -3.04 -7.07 -4.23
C THR A 162 -3.71 -7.93 -3.17
N ARG A 163 -4.79 -8.61 -3.51
CA ARG A 163 -5.45 -9.57 -2.61
C ARG A 163 -6.02 -10.76 -3.37
N LEU A 164 -6.09 -11.91 -2.71
CA LEU A 164 -6.77 -13.10 -3.23
C LEU A 164 -8.22 -13.10 -2.70
N PRO A 165 -9.25 -13.11 -3.57
CA PRO A 165 -10.63 -13.29 -3.12
C PRO A 165 -10.83 -14.63 -2.41
N ARG A 166 -10.07 -15.65 -2.82
CA ARG A 166 -10.00 -16.98 -2.22
C ARG A 166 -8.55 -17.45 -2.15
N ALA A 167 -8.08 -17.79 -0.96
CA ALA A 167 -6.68 -18.16 -0.70
C ALA A 167 -6.21 -19.39 -1.50
N ASN A 168 -7.12 -20.30 -1.85
CA ASN A 168 -6.84 -21.47 -2.68
C ASN A 168 -6.81 -21.18 -4.19
N THR A 169 -7.37 -20.06 -4.66
CA THR A 169 -7.50 -19.72 -6.08
C THR A 169 -6.41 -18.72 -6.47
N THR A 170 -5.18 -19.19 -6.56
CA THR A 170 -3.99 -18.32 -6.66
C THR A 170 -3.80 -17.58 -7.98
N ASN A 171 -4.62 -17.88 -8.99
CA ASN A 171 -4.57 -17.23 -10.30
C ASN A 171 -5.53 -16.04 -10.38
N VAL A 172 -6.46 -15.91 -9.42
CA VAL A 172 -7.43 -14.81 -9.37
C VAL A 172 -6.98 -13.84 -8.29
N VAL A 173 -6.44 -12.70 -8.70
CA VAL A 173 -5.89 -11.67 -7.80
C VAL A 173 -6.60 -10.36 -8.10
N GLU A 174 -7.13 -9.71 -7.07
CA GLU A 174 -7.62 -8.34 -7.15
C GLU A 174 -6.47 -7.36 -7.02
N LEU A 175 -6.55 -6.23 -7.74
CA LEU A 175 -5.55 -5.18 -7.77
C LEU A 175 -6.21 -3.83 -7.56
N ASP A 176 -5.72 -3.09 -6.57
CA ASP A 176 -6.04 -1.68 -6.38
C ASP A 176 -4.78 -0.86 -6.66
N VAL A 177 -4.89 0.18 -7.48
CA VAL A 177 -3.80 1.12 -7.79
C VAL A 177 -3.91 2.31 -6.86
N VAL A 178 -2.88 2.54 -6.05
CA VAL A 178 -2.82 3.61 -5.05
C VAL A 178 -1.91 4.71 -5.59
N VAL A 179 -2.45 5.91 -5.79
CA VAL A 179 -1.70 7.06 -6.32
C VAL A 179 -1.40 8.03 -5.20
N PHE A 180 -0.12 8.35 -5.04
CA PHE A 180 0.38 9.34 -4.11
C PHE A 180 0.84 10.60 -4.83
N ARG A 181 0.77 11.76 -4.16
CA ARG A 181 1.31 13.04 -4.66
C ARG A 181 2.22 13.69 -3.63
N GLY A 182 3.47 13.95 -4.01
CA GLY A 182 4.45 14.60 -3.13
C GLY A 182 5.05 13.67 -2.08
N ARG A 183 4.77 12.36 -2.15
CA ARG A 183 5.38 11.37 -1.27
C ARG A 183 6.89 11.42 -1.41
N GLN A 184 7.58 11.46 -0.28
CA GLN A 184 9.04 11.49 -0.28
C GLN A 184 9.61 10.19 -0.86
N ILE A 185 10.37 10.30 -1.95
CA ILE A 185 11.09 9.17 -2.59
C ILE A 185 12.54 9.09 -2.09
N ARG A 186 12.99 10.09 -1.31
CA ARG A 186 14.35 10.10 -0.74
C ARG A 186 14.45 9.07 0.39
N LEU A 187 15.42 8.17 0.23
CA LEU A 187 15.92 7.19 1.19
C LEU A 187 16.47 7.91 2.45
N GLY A 188 15.60 8.34 3.34
CA GLY A 188 16.00 8.99 4.58
C GLY A 188 16.32 7.94 5.63
N GLY A 189 17.58 7.83 6.06
CA GLY A 189 18.02 6.90 7.12
C GLY A 189 17.49 7.21 8.53
N GLY A 190 16.42 8.00 8.66
CA GLY A 190 15.77 8.34 9.93
C GLY A 190 14.53 7.47 10.13
N GLY A 191 14.61 6.52 11.06
CA GLY A 191 13.66 5.41 11.26
C GLY A 191 12.23 5.76 11.71
N THR A 192 11.74 6.97 11.45
CA THR A 192 10.33 7.33 11.64
C THR A 192 9.69 7.63 10.29
N PRO A 193 8.88 6.71 9.76
CA PRO A 193 8.07 6.97 8.58
C PRO A 193 7.24 8.23 8.75
N ARG A 194 7.33 9.05 7.72
CA ARG A 194 6.39 10.14 7.54
C ARG A 194 5.24 9.60 6.71
N GLY A 195 4.03 9.77 7.21
CA GLY A 195 2.82 9.56 6.44
C GLY A 195 2.21 8.16 6.44
N GLU A 196 2.59 7.28 7.36
CA GLU A 196 1.90 5.99 7.54
C GLU A 196 1.68 5.75 9.02
N ARG A 197 0.42 5.78 9.45
CA ARG A 197 0.04 5.63 10.86
C ARG A 197 -1.02 4.54 10.99
N TYR A 198 -0.84 3.64 11.95
CA TYR A 198 -1.82 2.61 12.26
C TYR A 198 -2.63 3.04 13.48
N PHE A 199 -3.92 2.71 13.49
CA PHE A 199 -4.79 2.96 14.62
C PHE A 199 -5.76 1.80 14.85
N PRO A 200 -6.05 1.44 16.11
CA PRO A 200 -7.19 0.59 16.45
C PRO A 200 -8.49 1.25 16.01
N ALA A 201 -9.38 0.46 15.41
CA ALA A 201 -10.62 0.96 14.86
C ALA A 201 -11.83 0.04 15.11
N SER A 202 -13.01 0.64 15.14
CA SER A 202 -14.31 -0.03 15.19
C SER A 202 -15.12 0.36 13.96
N PHE A 203 -15.50 -0.64 13.16
CA PHE A 203 -16.20 -0.48 11.90
C PHE A 203 -17.70 -0.70 12.12
N GLY A 204 -18.52 0.31 11.87
CA GLY A 204 -19.98 0.30 11.96
C GLY A 204 -20.64 0.34 10.59
N PRO A 205 -20.86 -0.83 9.94
CA PRO A 205 -21.26 -0.86 8.53
C PRO A 205 -22.69 -0.42 8.24
N ALA A 206 -23.59 -0.47 9.23
CA ALA A 206 -24.95 0.04 9.07
C ALA A 206 -25.01 1.56 8.87
N ALA A 207 -24.04 2.29 9.44
CA ALA A 207 -23.98 3.75 9.38
C ALA A 207 -22.85 4.27 8.48
N ASN A 208 -22.08 3.38 7.83
CA ASN A 208 -20.83 3.74 7.15
C ASN A 208 -19.88 4.57 8.03
N GLN A 209 -19.87 4.26 9.33
CA GLN A 209 -19.06 4.94 10.33
C GLN A 209 -17.87 4.09 10.76
N LEU A 210 -16.75 4.74 10.97
CA LEU A 210 -15.52 4.17 11.48
C LEU A 210 -15.07 4.98 12.69
N SER A 211 -15.00 4.36 13.86
CA SER A 211 -14.42 4.99 15.04
C SER A 211 -12.95 4.61 15.14
N ILE A 212 -12.07 5.60 15.26
CA ILE A 212 -10.63 5.43 15.47
C ILE A 212 -10.31 5.86 16.90
N THR A 213 -9.42 5.12 17.55
CA THR A 213 -8.89 5.47 18.88
C THR A 213 -7.36 5.56 18.86
N TRP A 214 -6.78 6.34 19.76
CA TRP A 214 -5.32 6.47 19.90
C TRP A 214 -4.91 6.60 21.37
N PRO A 215 -3.67 6.21 21.74
CA PRO A 215 -3.21 6.29 23.12
C PRO A 215 -3.22 7.72 23.68
N ALA A 216 -3.43 7.85 24.99
CA ALA A 216 -3.31 9.13 25.70
C ALA A 216 -1.92 9.75 25.48
N GLY A 217 -1.87 11.08 25.30
CA GLY A 217 -0.64 11.80 25.00
C GLY A 217 -0.14 11.71 23.55
N THR A 218 -0.79 10.92 22.70
CA THR A 218 -0.50 10.91 21.24
C THR A 218 -1.26 12.05 20.56
N PRO A 219 -0.65 12.76 19.59
CA PRO A 219 -1.36 13.79 18.83
C PRO A 219 -2.57 13.21 18.10
N VAL A 220 -3.61 14.04 17.95
CA VAL A 220 -4.84 13.68 17.22
C VAL A 220 -4.47 13.27 15.78
N PRO A 221 -5.02 12.16 15.26
CA PRO A 221 -4.83 11.76 13.88
C PRO A 221 -5.27 12.87 12.92
N GLU A 222 -4.40 13.22 11.97
CA GLU A 222 -4.71 14.24 10.96
C GLU A 222 -5.48 13.62 9.79
N VAL A 223 -6.72 13.20 10.04
CA VAL A 223 -7.63 12.69 8.99
C VAL A 223 -8.54 13.82 8.52
N LYS A 224 -8.61 14.02 7.20
CA LYS A 224 -9.44 15.08 6.59
C LYS A 224 -10.50 14.50 5.65
N PRO A 225 -11.65 15.18 5.48
CA PRO A 225 -12.58 14.91 4.39
C PRO A 225 -11.85 14.83 3.03
N GLY A 226 -12.19 13.82 2.24
CA GLY A 226 -11.58 13.52 0.95
C GLY A 226 -10.32 12.64 1.00
N GLN A 227 -9.72 12.43 2.17
CA GLN A 227 -8.54 11.58 2.34
C GLN A 227 -8.89 10.09 2.21
N TRP A 228 -7.92 9.29 1.78
CA TRP A 228 -8.04 7.84 1.71
C TRP A 228 -7.46 7.16 2.95
N ILE A 229 -8.15 6.14 3.43
CA ILE A 229 -7.73 5.26 4.51
C ILE A 229 -7.82 3.80 4.05
N MET A 230 -7.05 2.92 4.69
CA MET A 230 -7.02 1.50 4.37
C MET A 230 -7.42 0.67 5.59
N ASP A 231 -8.39 -0.24 5.43
CA ASP A 231 -8.68 -1.27 6.42
C ASP A 231 -7.56 -2.31 6.38
N ALA A 232 -6.80 -2.38 7.47
CA ALA A 232 -5.61 -3.19 7.64
C ALA A 232 -5.83 -4.37 8.61
N THR A 233 -7.09 -4.72 8.85
CA THR A 233 -7.46 -5.81 9.75
C THR A 233 -6.96 -7.14 9.22
N LEU A 234 -5.94 -7.70 9.88
CA LEU A 234 -5.47 -9.06 9.62
C LEU A 234 -6.08 -10.04 10.65
N GLY A 235 -7.29 -10.53 10.34
CA GLY A 235 -7.98 -11.54 11.13
C GLY A 235 -8.19 -12.86 10.37
N THR A 236 -9.16 -13.67 10.81
CA THR A 236 -9.59 -14.89 10.09
C THR A 236 -10.07 -14.61 8.67
N ARG A 237 -10.57 -13.38 8.44
CA ARG A 237 -10.89 -12.83 7.12
C ARG A 237 -10.04 -11.57 6.93
N PRO A 238 -8.80 -11.71 6.44
CA PRO A 238 -7.94 -10.56 6.20
C PRO A 238 -8.62 -9.53 5.30
N ARG A 239 -8.44 -8.26 5.64
CA ARG A 239 -9.02 -7.12 4.92
C ARG A 239 -7.90 -6.21 4.43
N GLY A 240 -8.15 -5.57 3.31
CA GLY A 240 -7.22 -4.67 2.62
C GLY A 240 -7.98 -3.80 1.64
N TYR A 241 -9.06 -3.17 2.12
CA TYR A 241 -9.94 -2.33 1.33
C TYR A 241 -9.64 -0.87 1.59
N TRP A 242 -9.80 -0.05 0.56
CA TRP A 242 -9.60 1.39 0.62
C TRP A 242 -10.95 2.11 0.72
N TYR A 243 -11.01 3.11 1.57
CA TYR A 243 -12.20 3.92 1.77
C TYR A 243 -11.84 5.40 1.73
N ARG A 244 -12.69 6.18 1.06
CA ARG A 244 -12.57 7.64 1.06
C ARG A 244 -13.35 8.20 2.23
N VAL A 245 -12.74 9.09 3.00
CA VAL A 245 -13.37 9.77 4.12
C VAL A 245 -14.28 10.88 3.59
N VAL A 246 -15.53 10.91 4.04
CA VAL A 246 -16.51 11.97 3.73
C VAL A 246 -16.49 13.03 4.82
N ASN A 247 -16.44 12.60 6.08
CA ASN A 247 -16.41 13.47 7.23
C ASN A 247 -15.49 12.90 8.32
N ALA A 248 -14.91 13.78 9.14
CA ALA A 248 -14.06 13.43 10.26
C ALA A 248 -14.35 14.34 11.44
N SER A 249 -14.72 13.77 12.59
CA SER A 249 -15.07 14.52 13.79
C SER A 249 -14.46 13.90 15.03
N VAL A 250 -13.75 14.70 15.83
CA VAL A 250 -13.25 14.29 17.15
C VAL A 250 -14.42 14.24 18.12
N VAL A 251 -14.68 13.08 18.73
CA VAL A 251 -15.84 12.85 19.63
C VAL A 251 -15.45 12.67 21.10
N GLY A 252 -14.15 12.58 21.38
CA GLY A 252 -13.61 12.49 22.74
C GLY A 252 -12.12 12.83 22.78
N SER A 253 -11.50 12.72 23.95
CA SER A 253 -10.08 13.07 24.14
C SER A 253 -9.12 12.21 23.30
N ASN A 254 -9.54 10.99 22.97
CA ASN A 254 -8.71 9.96 22.32
C ASN A 254 -9.49 9.17 21.26
N SER A 255 -10.55 9.76 20.71
CA SER A 255 -11.41 9.13 19.72
C SER A 255 -11.91 10.10 18.65
N MET A 256 -11.99 9.60 17.43
CA MET A 256 -12.52 10.29 16.26
C MET A 256 -13.48 9.36 15.53
N GLU A 257 -14.59 9.92 15.05
CA GLU A 257 -15.50 9.25 14.14
C GLU A 257 -15.26 9.73 12.72
N LEU A 258 -15.18 8.78 11.81
CA LEU A 258 -15.08 9.02 10.38
C LEU A 258 -16.33 8.49 9.70
N GLU A 259 -16.87 9.25 8.78
CA GLU A 259 -17.86 8.79 7.83
C GLU A 259 -17.14 8.41 6.54
N ILE A 260 -17.40 7.21 6.01
CA ILE A 260 -16.77 6.73 4.78
C ILE A 260 -17.72 6.78 3.58
N GLN A 261 -17.15 6.95 2.40
CA GLN A 261 -17.87 6.89 1.14
C GLN A 261 -18.13 5.44 0.74
N GLY A 262 -19.40 5.07 0.62
CA GLY A 262 -19.82 3.72 0.22
C GLY A 262 -19.87 2.73 1.39
N ALA A 263 -20.34 1.51 1.09
CA ALA A 263 -20.47 0.46 2.08
C ALA A 263 -19.11 -0.21 2.38
N PHE A 264 -18.89 -0.61 3.64
CA PHE A 264 -17.75 -1.45 3.97
C PHE A 264 -17.84 -2.81 3.27
N LYS A 265 -16.67 -3.33 2.88
CA LYS A 265 -16.53 -4.58 2.13
C LYS A 265 -16.08 -5.72 3.04
N GLY A 266 -16.66 -6.91 2.84
CA GLY A 266 -16.21 -8.15 3.48
C GLY A 266 -16.82 -8.47 4.86
N PHE A 267 -17.73 -7.63 5.40
CA PHE A 267 -18.42 -7.88 6.66
C PHE A 267 -19.77 -7.12 6.73
N SER A 268 -20.69 -7.57 7.59
CA SER A 268 -22.04 -7.00 7.72
C SER A 268 -22.38 -6.51 9.14
N GLY A 269 -21.59 -6.86 10.16
CA GLY A 269 -21.80 -6.45 11.55
C GLY A 269 -20.72 -5.50 12.06
N VAL A 270 -20.93 -4.94 13.24
CA VAL A 270 -19.89 -4.15 13.93
C VAL A 270 -18.68 -5.04 14.15
N THR A 271 -17.51 -4.58 13.72
CA THR A 271 -16.26 -5.33 13.88
C THR A 271 -15.14 -4.43 14.34
N THR A 272 -14.25 -4.93 15.20
CA THR A 272 -13.02 -4.25 15.57
C THR A 272 -11.90 -4.66 14.63
N GLY A 273 -10.89 -3.80 14.50
CA GLY A 273 -9.80 -4.01 13.57
C GLY A 273 -8.76 -2.91 13.62
N THR A 274 -8.03 -2.77 12.52
CA THR A 274 -6.96 -1.79 12.37
C THR A 274 -7.23 -0.98 11.11
N VAL A 275 -7.03 0.33 11.21
CA VAL A 275 -7.01 1.21 10.05
C VAL A 275 -5.61 1.80 9.87
N LEU A 276 -5.19 1.96 8.62
CA LEU A 276 -4.00 2.69 8.23
C LEU A 276 -4.42 4.02 7.62
N VAL A 277 -3.90 5.09 8.20
CA VAL A 277 -3.95 6.44 7.63
C VAL A 277 -2.65 6.64 6.86
N MET A 278 -2.77 6.78 5.55
CA MET A 278 -1.65 7.07 4.67
C MET A 278 -1.77 8.51 4.18
N ASP A 279 -0.75 9.31 4.46
CA ASP A 279 -0.65 10.67 3.97
C ASP A 279 -0.31 10.63 2.46
N ASP A 280 -0.57 11.73 1.76
CA ASP A 280 -0.28 11.92 0.34
C ASP A 280 -1.03 11.00 -0.65
N VAL A 281 -1.86 10.05 -0.19
CA VAL A 281 -2.77 9.29 -1.06
C VAL A 281 -3.84 10.22 -1.59
N ILE A 282 -3.83 10.44 -2.89
CA ILE A 282 -4.80 11.32 -3.55
C ILE A 282 -5.95 10.55 -4.19
N GLU A 283 -5.70 9.33 -4.67
CA GLU A 283 -6.70 8.55 -5.37
C GLU A 283 -6.39 7.05 -5.30
N VAL A 284 -7.43 6.23 -5.24
CA VAL A 284 -7.31 4.77 -5.28
C VAL A 284 -8.25 4.23 -6.34
N PHE A 285 -7.72 3.40 -7.24
CA PHE A 285 -8.46 2.82 -8.35
C PHE A 285 -8.56 1.30 -8.22
N GLU A 286 -9.76 0.79 -8.05
CA GLU A 286 -10.03 -0.64 -8.03
C GLU A 286 -10.04 -1.18 -9.46
N ARG A 287 -9.18 -2.16 -9.77
CA ARG A 287 -9.09 -2.79 -11.11
C ARG A 287 -9.74 -4.18 -11.15
N GLY A 288 -10.34 -4.63 -10.05
CA GLY A 288 -11.01 -5.93 -9.94
C GLY A 288 -10.05 -7.11 -10.13
N THR A 289 -10.61 -8.28 -10.43
CA THR A 289 -9.88 -9.52 -10.71
C THR A 289 -9.36 -9.59 -12.14
N ASN A 290 -8.28 -10.33 -12.35
CA ASN A 290 -7.81 -10.79 -13.66
C ASN A 290 -8.07 -12.29 -13.74
#